data_AF-A0A1Y0BPA3-F1
#
_entry.id   AF-A0A1Y0BPA3-F1
#
_cell.length_a   1.000
_cell.length_b   1.000
_cell.length_c   1.000
_cell.angle_alpha   90.00
_cell.angle_beta   90.00
_cell.angle_gamma   90.00
#
_symmetry.space_group_name_H-M   'P 1'
#
loop_
_entity.id
_entity.type
_entity.pdbx_description
1 polymer ?
#
loop_
_entity_poly.entity_id
_entity_poly.type
_entity_poly.pdbx_seq_one_letter_code
_entity_poly.pdbx_strand_id
1 'polypeptide(L)'
;MIAANAPLSEILKRLVLLIEAQSPGMLCSVLLLSDDGDHIRHGAAPSLPDNYVKAVDGAPIGPKNGSCGTAMFRGQPVIVTDIFVDPLWEDYRDVAAASGLRACWSTPIMSGRGKVLGSFAMYYRQPQTPTGDEASLTDVATRIAGLAIEHQLAREILARTRAELAQATELANTGEAAASIAPRINLQLESIISDADSCLALLDEGDPDVARLRDALTNIAGAGREALESITCLRPKK
;
A
#
# COMPACT_ATOMS: atom_id res chain seq x y z
N MET A 1 -1.83 -17.66 -19.93
CA MET A 1 -2.96 -17.24 -19.08
C MET A 1 -2.40 -16.51 -17.86
N ILE A 2 -2.48 -15.16 -17.83
CA ILE A 2 -2.13 -14.37 -16.65
C ILE A 2 -3.35 -14.43 -15.73
N ALA A 3 -3.23 -15.10 -14.59
CA ALA A 3 -4.32 -15.16 -13.61
C ALA A 3 -4.50 -13.76 -13.00
N ALA A 4 -5.74 -13.27 -12.94
CA ALA A 4 -6.11 -11.91 -12.51
C ALA A 4 -5.74 -11.55 -11.05
N ASN A 5 -5.05 -12.44 -10.33
CA ASN A 5 -4.69 -12.28 -8.93
C ASN A 5 -3.24 -12.69 -8.59
N ALA A 6 -2.39 -12.93 -9.60
CA ALA A 6 -1.00 -13.23 -9.34
C ALA A 6 -0.26 -12.01 -8.76
N PRO A 7 0.67 -12.20 -7.79
CA PRO A 7 1.55 -11.14 -7.32
C PRO A 7 2.33 -10.51 -8.47
N LEU A 8 2.59 -9.19 -8.40
CA LEU A 8 3.36 -8.47 -9.43
C LEU A 8 4.68 -9.16 -9.76
N SER A 9 5.42 -9.61 -8.73
CA SER A 9 6.68 -10.33 -8.89
C SER A 9 6.57 -11.59 -9.75
N GLU A 10 5.45 -12.31 -9.69
CA GLU A 10 5.21 -13.51 -10.51
C GLU A 10 4.95 -13.13 -11.98
N ILE A 11 4.18 -12.06 -12.21
CA ILE A 11 3.90 -11.55 -13.55
C ILE A 11 5.20 -11.09 -14.22
N LEU A 12 5.99 -10.29 -13.50
CA LEU A 12 7.29 -9.80 -13.99
C LEU A 12 8.29 -10.94 -14.22
N LYS A 13 8.34 -11.93 -13.34
CA LYS A 13 9.18 -13.12 -13.52
C LYS A 13 8.82 -13.88 -14.80
N ARG A 14 7.53 -14.11 -15.05
CA ARG A 14 7.07 -14.78 -16.27
C ARG A 14 7.39 -13.96 -17.53
N LEU A 15 7.24 -12.64 -17.45
CA LEU A 15 7.60 -11.74 -18.55
C LEU A 15 9.10 -11.83 -18.85
N VAL A 16 9.96 -11.75 -17.84
CA VAL A 16 11.41 -11.84 -18.02
C VAL A 16 11.81 -13.15 -18.69
N LEU A 17 11.33 -14.29 -18.18
CA LEU A 17 11.64 -15.60 -18.77
C LEU A 17 11.15 -15.73 -20.21
N LEU A 18 10.01 -15.14 -20.55
CA LEU A 18 9.47 -15.14 -21.92
C LEU A 18 10.39 -14.38 -22.88
N ILE A 19 10.92 -13.23 -22.45
CA ILE A 19 11.84 -12.41 -23.27
C ILE A 19 13.20 -13.10 -23.40
N GLU A 20 13.77 -13.63 -22.31
CA GLU A 20 15.03 -14.39 -22.34
C GLU A 20 14.96 -15.57 -23.33
N ALA A 21 13.81 -16.24 -23.43
CA ALA A 21 13.62 -17.35 -24.36
C ALA A 21 13.69 -16.95 -25.85
N GLN A 22 13.63 -15.65 -26.18
CA GLN A 22 13.70 -15.18 -27.57
C GLN A 22 15.13 -15.14 -28.13
N SER A 23 16.16 -15.04 -27.27
CA SER A 23 17.56 -14.94 -27.71
C SER A 23 18.51 -15.67 -26.76
N PRO A 24 19.22 -16.72 -27.24
CA PRO A 24 20.19 -17.43 -26.43
C PRO A 24 21.27 -16.53 -25.83
N GLY A 25 21.52 -16.66 -24.53
CA GLY A 25 22.55 -15.90 -23.83
C GLY A 25 22.12 -14.52 -23.33
N MET A 26 20.91 -14.06 -23.68
CA MET A 26 20.29 -12.88 -23.10
C MET A 26 19.79 -13.18 -21.69
N LEU A 27 20.11 -12.28 -20.75
CA LEU A 27 19.56 -12.27 -19.39
C LEU A 27 18.77 -10.98 -19.23
N CYS A 28 17.68 -11.00 -18.48
CA CYS A 28 16.86 -9.81 -18.32
C CYS A 28 16.52 -9.53 -16.85
N SER A 29 16.15 -8.28 -16.59
CA SER A 29 15.54 -7.88 -15.33
C SER A 29 14.49 -6.80 -15.50
N VAL A 30 13.52 -6.80 -14.59
CA VAL A 30 12.67 -5.65 -14.30
C VAL A 30 13.08 -5.10 -12.94
N LEU A 31 13.38 -3.80 -12.91
CA LEU A 31 13.64 -3.04 -11.70
C LEU A 31 12.54 -2.00 -11.54
N LEU A 32 12.11 -1.76 -10.31
CA LEU A 32 11.05 -0.82 -9.97
C LEU A 32 11.68 0.45 -9.38
N LEU A 33 11.04 1.59 -9.61
CA LEU A 33 11.37 2.82 -8.91
C LEU A 33 10.67 2.81 -7.55
N SER A 34 11.43 3.06 -6.48
CA SER A 34 10.94 3.20 -5.11
C SER A 34 9.95 4.38 -5.00
N ASP A 35 9.10 4.37 -3.97
CA ASP A 35 8.15 5.44 -3.69
C ASP A 35 8.82 6.78 -3.37
N ASP A 36 10.08 6.74 -2.90
CA ASP A 36 10.91 7.93 -2.70
C ASP A 36 11.30 8.63 -4.01
N GLY A 37 11.17 7.94 -5.15
CA GLY A 37 11.53 8.45 -6.48
C GLY A 37 13.02 8.43 -6.81
N ASP A 38 13.86 7.97 -5.89
CA ASP A 38 15.33 8.08 -5.99
C ASP A 38 16.05 6.73 -5.90
N HIS A 39 15.40 5.67 -5.41
CA HIS A 39 16.04 4.36 -5.24
C HIS A 39 15.43 3.27 -6.11
N ILE A 40 16.27 2.29 -6.44
CA ILE A 40 15.90 1.09 -7.18
C ILE A 40 15.33 0.05 -6.23
N ARG A 41 14.30 -0.68 -6.69
CA ARG A 41 13.78 -1.87 -6.04
C ARG A 41 13.79 -3.06 -6.99
N HIS A 42 14.04 -4.25 -6.45
CA HIS A 42 13.95 -5.48 -7.23
C HIS A 42 12.51 -5.75 -7.69
N GLY A 43 12.30 -5.94 -9.00
CA GLY A 43 11.04 -6.40 -9.57
C GLY A 43 11.07 -7.89 -9.93
N ALA A 44 11.94 -8.26 -10.87
CA ALA A 44 12.22 -9.64 -11.26
C ALA A 44 13.56 -9.78 -12.00
N ALA A 45 14.35 -10.80 -11.69
CA ALA A 45 15.58 -11.14 -12.43
C ALA A 45 15.95 -12.63 -12.26
N PRO A 46 15.12 -13.56 -12.77
CA PRO A 46 15.21 -14.99 -12.48
C PRO A 46 16.50 -15.67 -12.97
N SER A 47 17.20 -15.10 -13.95
CA SER A 47 18.42 -15.67 -14.52
C SER A 47 19.68 -14.89 -14.16
N LEU A 48 19.55 -13.81 -13.37
CA LEU A 48 20.70 -13.08 -12.84
C LEU A 48 21.16 -13.68 -11.50
N PRO A 49 22.48 -13.66 -11.21
CA PRO A 49 23.00 -14.11 -9.91
C PRO A 49 22.44 -13.32 -8.72
N ASP A 50 22.13 -14.01 -7.61
CA ASP A 50 21.57 -13.40 -6.40
C ASP A 50 22.45 -12.28 -5.80
N ASN A 51 23.78 -12.42 -5.89
CA ASN A 51 24.71 -11.39 -5.42
C ASN A 51 24.56 -10.08 -6.21
N TYR A 52 24.33 -10.17 -7.53
CA TYR A 52 24.05 -9.02 -8.37
C TYR A 52 22.73 -8.37 -8.00
N VAL A 53 21.68 -9.19 -7.88
CA VAL A 53 20.33 -8.72 -7.52
C VAL A 53 20.35 -7.96 -6.20
N LYS A 54 21.02 -8.50 -5.17
CA LYS A 54 21.14 -7.86 -3.86
C LYS A 54 21.96 -6.57 -3.88
N ALA A 55 22.97 -6.48 -4.73
CA ALA A 55 23.80 -5.28 -4.83
C ALA A 55 23.09 -4.12 -5.53
N VAL A 56 22.16 -4.42 -6.44
CA VAL A 56 21.39 -3.40 -7.18
C VAL A 56 20.14 -2.96 -6.42
N ASP A 57 19.54 -3.84 -5.61
CA ASP A 57 18.37 -3.50 -4.80
C ASP A 57 18.72 -2.45 -3.73
N GLY A 58 18.04 -1.30 -3.77
CA GLY A 58 18.31 -0.14 -2.92
C GLY A 58 19.37 0.83 -3.46
N ALA A 59 20.00 0.57 -4.60
CA ALA A 59 20.93 1.52 -5.22
C ALA A 59 20.20 2.81 -5.67
N PRO A 60 20.85 3.98 -5.66
CA PRO A 60 20.24 5.22 -6.14
C PRO A 60 20.15 5.26 -7.67
N ILE A 61 19.15 5.97 -8.20
CA ILE A 61 19.15 6.41 -9.60
C ILE A 61 20.04 7.64 -9.76
N GLY A 62 20.44 7.96 -10.99
CA GLY A 62 21.25 9.16 -11.22
C GLY A 62 21.91 9.19 -12.59
N PRO A 63 22.61 10.29 -12.93
CA PRO A 63 23.20 10.49 -14.24
C PRO A 63 24.30 9.47 -14.61
N LYS A 64 24.85 8.78 -13.59
CA LYS A 64 25.94 7.80 -13.67
C LYS A 64 25.74 6.67 -12.63
N ASN A 65 24.68 5.88 -12.77
CA ASN A 65 24.31 4.81 -11.83
C ASN A 65 23.96 3.50 -12.58
N GLY A 66 24.94 3.00 -13.35
CA GLY A 66 24.75 1.90 -14.28
C GLY A 66 23.72 2.22 -15.38
N SER A 67 23.42 1.24 -16.23
CA SER A 67 22.43 1.46 -17.29
C SER A 67 21.02 1.69 -16.73
N CYS A 68 20.61 0.93 -15.71
CA CYS A 68 19.24 0.98 -15.17
C CYS A 68 18.94 2.26 -14.39
N GLY A 69 19.79 2.62 -13.42
CA GLY A 69 19.62 3.83 -12.64
C GLY A 69 19.67 5.08 -13.52
N THR A 70 20.54 5.10 -14.52
CA THR A 70 20.60 6.22 -15.47
C THR A 70 19.43 6.26 -16.44
N ALA A 71 18.92 5.12 -16.92
CA ALA A 71 17.72 5.08 -17.74
C ALA A 71 16.49 5.61 -17.00
N MET A 72 16.33 5.22 -15.73
CA MET A 72 15.26 5.74 -14.88
C MET A 72 15.41 7.24 -14.60
N PHE A 73 16.61 7.71 -14.29
CA PHE A 73 16.87 9.13 -14.05
C PHE A 73 16.61 10.01 -15.29
N ARG A 74 17.02 9.55 -16.47
CA ARG A 74 16.86 10.30 -17.72
C ARG A 74 15.45 10.17 -18.33
N GLY A 75 14.71 9.13 -17.97
CA GLY A 75 13.49 8.75 -18.68
C GLY A 75 13.76 8.37 -20.14
N GLN A 76 14.97 7.86 -20.45
CA GLN A 76 15.40 7.51 -21.80
C GLN A 76 16.17 6.19 -21.83
N PRO A 77 16.16 5.44 -22.94
CA PRO A 77 16.98 4.25 -23.10
C PRO A 77 18.48 4.54 -22.93
N VAL A 78 19.19 3.60 -22.30
CA VAL A 78 20.64 3.63 -22.10
C VAL A 78 21.23 2.33 -22.59
N ILE A 79 22.22 2.41 -23.48
CA ILE A 79 22.85 1.27 -24.13
C ILE A 79 24.33 1.29 -23.76
N VAL A 80 24.76 0.30 -22.99
CA VAL A 80 26.17 0.07 -22.67
C VAL A 80 26.60 -1.21 -23.36
N THR A 81 27.51 -1.09 -24.33
CA THR A 81 27.99 -2.21 -25.16
C THR A 81 29.17 -2.96 -24.53
N ASP A 82 29.97 -2.31 -23.66
CA ASP A 82 30.96 -2.95 -22.80
C ASP A 82 31.06 -2.25 -21.43
N ILE A 83 30.59 -2.93 -20.40
CA ILE A 83 30.51 -2.46 -19.00
C ILE A 83 31.87 -2.05 -18.44
N PHE A 84 32.95 -2.73 -18.83
CA PHE A 84 34.25 -2.49 -18.20
C PHE A 84 34.96 -1.23 -18.68
N VAL A 85 34.51 -0.65 -19.79
CA VAL A 85 35.07 0.60 -20.33
C VAL A 85 34.09 1.77 -20.26
N ASP A 86 32.80 1.48 -20.05
CA ASP A 86 31.78 2.52 -19.97
C ASP A 86 31.85 3.28 -18.63
N PRO A 87 31.80 4.62 -18.64
CA PRO A 87 31.82 5.43 -17.41
C PRO A 87 30.59 5.23 -16.51
N LEU A 88 29.41 4.89 -17.07
CA LEU A 88 28.19 4.72 -16.26
C LEU A 88 28.31 3.59 -15.24
N TRP A 89 29.20 2.64 -15.50
CA TRP A 89 29.41 1.45 -14.71
C TRP A 89 30.59 1.53 -13.76
N GLU A 90 31.31 2.64 -13.67
CA GLU A 90 32.56 2.76 -12.89
C GLU A 90 32.43 2.21 -11.46
N ASP A 91 31.36 2.59 -10.75
CA ASP A 91 31.11 2.16 -9.36
C ASP A 91 30.52 0.73 -9.25
N TYR A 92 30.20 0.10 -10.39
CA TYR A 92 29.50 -1.19 -10.47
C TYR A 92 30.29 -2.26 -11.26
N ARG A 93 31.52 -1.97 -11.71
CA ARG A 93 32.32 -2.91 -12.53
C ARG A 93 32.61 -4.21 -11.80
N ASP A 94 32.96 -4.14 -10.52
CA ASP A 94 33.34 -5.31 -9.74
C ASP A 94 32.17 -6.28 -9.56
N VAL A 95 30.97 -5.74 -9.27
CA VAL A 95 29.77 -6.58 -9.13
C VAL A 95 29.32 -7.15 -10.48
N ALA A 96 29.46 -6.39 -11.57
CA ALA A 96 29.20 -6.89 -12.91
C ALA A 96 30.18 -8.00 -13.30
N ALA A 97 31.48 -7.85 -12.97
CA ALA A 97 32.51 -8.84 -13.22
C ALA A 97 32.26 -10.15 -12.46
N ALA A 98 31.98 -10.04 -11.16
CA ALA A 98 31.63 -11.20 -10.33
C ALA A 98 30.38 -11.95 -10.83
N SER A 99 29.54 -11.27 -11.60
CA SER A 99 28.29 -11.79 -12.15
C SER A 99 28.39 -12.20 -13.63
N GLY A 100 29.57 -12.06 -14.23
CA GLY A 100 29.84 -12.41 -15.62
C GLY A 100 29.13 -11.51 -16.64
N LEU A 101 28.75 -10.30 -16.27
CA LEU A 101 28.03 -9.35 -17.13
C LEU A 101 29.03 -8.45 -17.88
N ARG A 102 28.80 -8.26 -19.17
CA ARG A 102 29.68 -7.47 -20.06
C ARG A 102 28.96 -6.40 -20.85
N ALA A 103 27.68 -6.54 -21.14
CA ALA A 103 26.87 -5.47 -21.74
C ALA A 103 25.55 -5.34 -20.98
N CYS A 104 24.98 -4.15 -20.99
CA CYS A 104 23.68 -3.89 -20.38
C CYS A 104 22.93 -2.77 -21.10
N TRP A 105 21.75 -3.09 -21.61
CA TRP A 105 20.85 -2.13 -22.25
C TRP A 105 19.61 -2.02 -21.40
N SER A 106 19.25 -0.81 -21.03
CA SER A 106 18.13 -0.55 -20.14
C SER A 106 17.19 0.47 -20.75
N THR A 107 15.91 0.16 -20.72
CA THR A 107 14.85 1.06 -21.18
C THR A 107 13.91 1.36 -20.02
N PRO A 108 13.58 2.63 -19.77
CA PRO A 108 12.67 3.00 -18.69
C PRO A 108 11.28 2.44 -18.98
N ILE A 109 10.62 1.99 -17.91
CA ILE A 109 9.21 1.62 -17.95
C ILE A 109 8.43 2.87 -17.58
N MET A 110 7.62 3.35 -18.53
CA MET A 110 6.84 4.57 -18.38
C MET A 110 5.39 4.24 -18.04
N SER A 111 4.78 5.06 -17.18
CA SER A 111 3.33 5.08 -16.99
C SER A 111 2.63 5.67 -18.21
N GLY A 112 1.32 5.45 -18.32
CA GLY A 112 0.51 6.09 -19.37
C GLY A 112 0.51 7.63 -19.31
N ARG A 113 0.98 8.21 -18.20
CA ARG A 113 1.12 9.68 -18.00
C ARG A 113 2.57 10.18 -18.13
N GLY A 114 3.50 9.33 -18.59
CA GLY A 114 4.90 9.71 -18.78
C GLY A 114 5.74 9.75 -17.50
N LYS A 115 5.28 9.15 -16.39
CA LYS A 115 6.09 8.99 -15.17
C LYS A 115 6.95 7.73 -15.29
N VAL A 116 8.21 7.78 -14.86
CA VAL A 116 9.05 6.57 -14.74
C VAL A 116 8.53 5.70 -13.60
N LEU A 117 8.30 4.42 -13.88
CA LEU A 117 7.87 3.40 -12.92
C LEU A 117 8.99 2.42 -12.57
N GLY A 118 10.04 2.36 -13.39
CA GLY A 118 11.10 1.39 -13.29
C GLY A 118 11.92 1.32 -14.57
N SER A 119 12.64 0.22 -14.76
CA SER A 119 13.34 -0.09 -16.01
C SER A 119 13.30 -1.58 -16.33
N PHE A 120 13.31 -1.88 -17.63
CA PHE A 120 13.56 -3.20 -18.16
C PHE A 120 14.97 -3.23 -18.74
N ALA A 121 15.77 -4.24 -18.38
CA ALA A 121 17.14 -4.36 -18.83
C ALA A 121 17.43 -5.72 -19.47
N MET A 122 18.29 -5.70 -20.47
CA MET A 122 18.88 -6.86 -21.13
C MET A 122 20.39 -6.85 -20.85
N TYR A 123 20.94 -8.00 -20.51
CA TYR A 123 22.36 -8.19 -20.21
C TYR A 123 22.93 -9.30 -21.08
N TYR A 124 24.22 -9.17 -21.38
CA TYR A 124 24.99 -10.17 -22.12
C TYR A 124 26.33 -10.43 -21.43
N ARG A 125 26.85 -11.65 -21.60
CA ARG A 125 28.14 -12.08 -21.04
C ARG A 125 29.35 -11.70 -21.90
N GLN A 126 29.10 -11.09 -23.05
CA GLN A 126 30.12 -10.55 -23.95
C GLN A 126 29.75 -9.12 -24.34
N PRO A 127 30.72 -8.30 -24.77
CA PRO A 127 30.43 -7.02 -25.38
C PRO A 127 29.44 -7.21 -26.55
N GLN A 128 28.39 -6.40 -26.58
CA GLN A 128 27.33 -6.56 -27.57
C GLN A 128 26.70 -5.22 -27.92
N THR A 129 26.35 -5.06 -29.20
CA THR A 129 25.61 -3.92 -29.75
C THR A 129 24.22 -4.40 -30.21
N PRO A 130 23.16 -3.59 -30.10
CA PRO A 130 21.84 -3.95 -30.62
C PRO A 130 21.88 -4.31 -32.10
N THR A 131 21.19 -5.38 -32.47
CA THR A 131 21.16 -5.92 -33.84
C THR A 131 19.84 -5.64 -34.55
N GLY A 132 18.78 -5.32 -33.81
CA GLY A 132 17.52 -4.74 -34.31
C GLY A 132 16.28 -5.34 -33.66
N ASP A 133 16.26 -6.66 -33.47
CA ASP A 133 15.10 -7.38 -32.92
C ASP A 133 14.87 -7.06 -31.43
N GLU A 134 15.92 -6.66 -30.72
CA GLU A 134 15.87 -6.40 -29.28
C GLU A 134 15.04 -5.16 -28.95
N ALA A 135 14.91 -4.21 -29.89
CA ALA A 135 14.07 -3.03 -29.73
C ALA A 135 12.58 -3.42 -29.61
N SER A 136 12.11 -4.31 -30.48
CA SER A 136 10.73 -4.81 -30.46
C SER A 136 10.42 -5.60 -29.18
N LEU A 137 11.37 -6.44 -28.74
CA LEU A 137 11.25 -7.19 -27.49
C LEU A 137 11.19 -6.26 -26.27
N THR A 138 12.05 -5.24 -26.24
CA THR A 138 12.07 -4.23 -25.18
C THR A 138 10.77 -3.44 -25.13
N ASP A 139 10.23 -3.07 -26.28
CA ASP A 139 8.98 -2.31 -26.39
C ASP A 139 7.77 -3.12 -25.89
N VAL A 140 7.70 -4.42 -26.23
CA VAL A 140 6.70 -5.33 -25.68
C VAL A 140 6.89 -5.49 -24.16
N ALA A 141 8.11 -5.71 -23.70
CA ALA A 141 8.40 -5.94 -22.29
C ALA A 141 8.04 -4.73 -21.42
N THR A 142 8.46 -3.53 -21.83
CA THR A 142 8.20 -2.29 -21.08
C THR A 142 6.72 -1.97 -21.00
N ARG A 143 5.95 -2.19 -22.08
CA ARG A 143 4.48 -2.02 -22.04
C ARG A 143 3.78 -2.99 -21.10
N ILE A 144 4.13 -4.28 -21.16
CA ILE A 144 3.51 -5.30 -20.29
C ILE A 144 3.87 -5.02 -18.83
N ALA A 145 5.14 -4.72 -18.55
CA ALA A 145 5.59 -4.38 -17.21
C ALA A 145 4.90 -3.11 -16.68
N GLY A 146 4.80 -2.06 -17.50
CA GLY A 146 4.12 -0.82 -17.15
C GLY A 146 2.66 -1.06 -16.75
N LEU A 147 1.91 -1.78 -17.57
CA LEU A 147 0.51 -2.15 -17.27
C LEU A 147 0.39 -2.96 -15.98
N ALA A 148 1.29 -3.92 -15.75
CA ALA A 148 1.28 -4.74 -14.54
C ALA A 148 1.56 -3.90 -13.28
N ILE A 149 2.53 -2.99 -13.35
CA ILE A 149 2.90 -2.09 -12.25
C ILE A 149 1.75 -1.11 -11.97
N GLU A 150 1.19 -0.46 -12.98
CA GLU A 150 0.07 0.47 -12.82
C GLU A 150 -1.16 -0.22 -12.24
N HIS A 151 -1.45 -1.44 -12.69
CA HIS A 151 -2.55 -2.23 -12.15
C HIS A 151 -2.34 -2.56 -10.67
N GLN A 152 -1.13 -2.94 -10.26
CA GLN A 152 -0.81 -3.21 -8.85
C GLN A 152 -0.98 -1.96 -7.99
N LEU A 153 -0.42 -0.82 -8.44
CA LEU A 153 -0.54 0.47 -7.75
C LEU A 153 -2.01 0.89 -7.59
N ALA A 154 -2.82 0.75 -8.64
CA ALA A 154 -4.25 1.06 -8.58
C ALA A 154 -4.99 0.18 -7.57
N ARG A 155 -4.63 -1.11 -7.46
CA ARG A 155 -5.22 -2.03 -6.47
C ARG A 155 -4.84 -1.67 -5.04
N GLU A 156 -3.59 -1.29 -4.80
CA GLU A 156 -3.10 -0.87 -3.48
C GLU A 156 -3.78 0.42 -3.01
N ILE A 157 -3.91 1.41 -3.91
CA ILE A 157 -4.65 2.65 -3.63
C ILE A 157 -6.10 2.33 -3.29
N LEU A 158 -6.78 1.52 -4.11
CA LEU A 158 -8.18 1.15 -3.86
C LEU A 158 -8.34 0.41 -2.53
N ALA A 159 -7.42 -0.50 -2.19
CA ALA A 159 -7.44 -1.22 -0.92
C ALA A 159 -7.28 -0.27 0.27
N ARG A 160 -6.34 0.70 0.19
CA ARG A 160 -6.12 1.71 1.22
C ARG A 160 -7.34 2.60 1.42
N THR A 161 -7.88 3.16 0.34
CA THR A 161 -9.08 4.02 0.41
C THR A 161 -10.29 3.28 0.98
N ARG A 162 -10.46 1.98 0.65
CA ARG A 162 -11.52 1.16 1.25
C ARG A 162 -11.34 0.95 2.75
N ALA A 163 -10.11 0.74 3.21
CA ALA A 163 -9.82 0.60 4.64
C ALA A 163 -10.09 1.91 5.40
N GLU A 164 -9.68 3.05 4.84
CA GLU A 164 -9.95 4.38 5.40
C GLU A 164 -11.46 4.67 5.48
N LEU A 165 -12.21 4.36 4.43
CA LEU A 165 -13.66 4.55 4.41
C LEU A 165 -14.36 3.65 5.44
N ALA A 166 -13.95 2.39 5.55
CA ALA A 166 -14.50 1.45 6.54
C ALA A 166 -14.32 1.99 7.97
N GLN A 167 -13.13 2.51 8.29
CA GLN A 167 -12.84 3.11 9.58
C GLN A 167 -13.70 4.37 9.86
N ALA A 168 -13.87 5.24 8.86
CA ALA A 168 -14.71 6.42 8.99
C ALA A 168 -16.19 6.07 9.22
N THR A 169 -16.71 5.06 8.50
CA THR A 169 -18.09 4.59 8.70
C THR A 169 -18.33 3.98 10.08
N GLU A 170 -17.35 3.26 10.63
CA GLU A 170 -17.44 2.69 11.98
C GLU A 170 -17.56 3.80 13.04
N LEU A 171 -16.72 4.83 12.95
CA LEU A 171 -16.78 5.99 13.85
C LEU A 171 -18.12 6.74 13.74
N ALA A 172 -18.61 6.97 12.52
CA ALA A 172 -19.90 7.64 12.31
C ALA A 172 -21.06 6.85 12.94
N ASN A 173 -21.11 5.53 12.74
CA ASN A 173 -22.14 4.66 13.31
C ASN A 173 -22.12 4.69 14.85
N THR A 174 -20.94 4.73 15.48
CA THR A 174 -20.84 4.87 16.94
C THR A 174 -21.33 6.24 17.44
N GLY A 175 -21.07 7.31 16.67
CA GLY A 175 -21.53 8.66 16.99
C GLY A 175 -23.04 8.82 16.90
N GLU A 176 -23.68 8.28 15.86
CA GLU A 176 -25.14 8.29 15.71
C GLU A 176 -25.84 7.54 16.84
N ALA A 177 -25.31 6.37 17.25
CA ALA A 177 -25.85 5.61 18.37
C ALA A 177 -25.79 6.40 19.70
N ALA A 178 -24.68 7.10 19.96
CA ALA A 178 -24.54 7.94 21.14
C ALA A 178 -25.48 9.16 21.11
N ALA A 179 -25.60 9.83 19.96
CA ALA A 179 -26.45 11.00 19.78
C ALA A 179 -27.95 10.70 19.93
N SER A 180 -28.40 9.51 19.51
CA SER A 180 -29.81 9.10 19.63
C SER A 180 -30.24 8.80 21.09
N ILE A 181 -29.30 8.40 21.95
CA ILE A 181 -29.61 7.96 23.31
C ILE A 181 -29.45 9.08 24.35
N ALA A 182 -28.55 10.04 24.10
CA ALA A 182 -28.29 11.13 25.03
C ALA A 182 -29.56 11.90 25.47
N PRO A 183 -30.51 12.27 24.58
CA PRO A 183 -31.74 12.93 25.02
C PRO A 183 -32.62 12.06 25.94
N ARG A 184 -32.68 10.74 25.71
CA ARG A 184 -33.47 9.81 26.55
C ARG A 184 -32.90 9.67 27.95
N ILE A 185 -31.58 9.53 28.07
CA ILE A 185 -30.91 9.44 29.37
C ILE A 185 -31.10 10.75 30.14
N ASN A 186 -30.97 11.90 29.47
CA ASN A 186 -31.18 13.20 30.12
C ASN A 186 -32.59 13.34 30.70
N LEU A 187 -33.63 12.94 29.96
CA LEU A 187 -35.01 12.96 30.46
C LEU A 187 -35.21 12.06 31.69
N GLN A 188 -34.56 10.89 31.71
CA GLN A 188 -34.66 9.97 32.86
C GLN A 188 -33.94 10.53 34.09
N LEU A 189 -32.80 11.19 33.89
CA LEU A 189 -32.08 11.87 34.98
C LEU A 189 -32.88 13.05 35.54
N GLU A 190 -33.54 13.84 34.69
CA GLU A 190 -34.44 14.92 35.12
C GLU A 190 -35.58 14.38 36.00
N SER A 191 -36.20 13.26 35.62
CA SER A 191 -37.24 12.60 36.44
C SER A 191 -36.71 12.12 37.79
N ILE A 192 -35.54 11.46 37.81
CA ILE A 192 -34.92 10.99 39.06
C ILE A 192 -34.63 12.15 40.01
N ILE A 193 -34.10 13.26 39.49
CA ILE A 193 -33.79 14.45 40.28
C ILE A 193 -35.10 15.04 40.85
N SER A 194 -36.13 15.20 40.03
CA SER A 194 -37.43 15.74 40.46
C SER A 194 -38.09 14.90 41.56
N ASP A 195 -38.05 13.57 41.44
CA ASP A 195 -38.61 12.67 42.46
C ASP A 195 -37.77 12.67 43.74
N ALA A 196 -36.44 12.81 43.62
CA ALA A 196 -35.54 12.91 44.77
C ALA A 196 -35.75 14.21 45.55
N ASP A 197 -35.88 15.35 44.86
CA ASP A 197 -36.21 16.63 45.46
C ASP A 197 -37.58 16.58 46.16
N SER A 198 -38.55 15.89 45.57
CA SER A 198 -39.86 15.66 46.19
C SER A 198 -39.78 14.81 47.46
N CYS A 199 -38.92 13.78 47.48
CA CYS A 199 -38.66 12.99 48.68
C CYS A 199 -38.04 13.84 49.80
N LEU A 200 -37.05 14.67 49.47
CA LEU A 200 -36.39 15.55 50.43
C LEU A 200 -37.39 16.53 51.04
N ALA A 201 -38.23 17.16 50.22
CA ALA A 201 -39.27 18.09 50.69
C ALA A 201 -40.27 17.40 51.63
N LEU A 202 -40.69 16.16 51.33
CA LEU A 202 -41.58 15.39 52.21
C LEU A 202 -40.92 15.05 53.55
N LEU A 203 -39.63 14.72 53.57
CA LEU A 203 -38.90 14.41 54.80
C LEU A 203 -38.69 15.61 55.72
N ASP A 204 -38.67 16.82 55.15
CA ASP A 204 -38.58 18.07 55.91
C ASP A 204 -39.93 18.46 56.56
N GLU A 205 -41.05 17.83 56.17
CA GLU A 205 -42.34 17.94 56.87
C GLU A 205 -42.30 17.10 58.15
N GLY A 206 -42.65 17.69 59.30
CA GLY A 206 -42.51 17.05 60.62
C GLY A 206 -43.32 15.77 60.88
N ASP A 207 -44.20 15.37 59.94
CA ASP A 207 -44.90 14.08 59.90
C ASP A 207 -45.02 13.62 58.43
N PRO A 208 -43.95 13.02 57.86
CA PRO A 208 -43.87 12.75 56.42
C PRO A 208 -44.83 11.64 55.99
N ASP A 209 -45.58 11.87 54.90
CA ASP A 209 -46.43 10.86 54.28
C ASP A 209 -45.58 9.72 53.68
N VAL A 210 -45.46 8.64 54.44
CA VAL A 210 -44.68 7.44 54.08
C VAL A 210 -45.17 6.80 52.78
N ALA A 211 -46.45 6.91 52.44
CA ALA A 211 -46.98 6.38 51.18
C ALA A 211 -46.44 7.17 49.98
N ARG A 212 -46.49 8.51 50.04
CA ARG A 212 -45.93 9.37 48.99
C ARG A 212 -44.42 9.23 48.86
N LEU A 213 -43.70 9.07 49.97
CA LEU A 213 -42.25 8.83 49.95
C LEU A 213 -41.91 7.51 49.24
N ARG A 214 -42.68 6.45 49.52
CA ARG A 214 -42.51 5.15 48.87
C ARG A 214 -42.79 5.20 47.37
N ASP A 215 -43.82 5.95 46.95
CA ASP A 215 -44.16 6.09 45.54
C ASP A 215 -43.04 6.82 44.77
N ALA A 216 -42.54 7.94 45.30
CA ALA A 216 -41.43 8.68 44.71
C ALA A 216 -40.14 7.82 44.63
N LEU A 217 -39.80 7.07 45.69
CA LEU A 217 -38.67 6.13 45.67
C LEU A 217 -38.87 5.01 44.63
N THR A 218 -40.11 4.56 44.42
CA THR A 218 -40.43 3.55 43.40
C THR A 218 -40.25 4.10 41.99
N ASN A 219 -40.64 5.35 41.75
CA ASN A 219 -40.42 6.05 40.47
C ASN A 219 -38.93 6.23 40.17
N ILE A 220 -38.12 6.67 41.15
CA ILE A 220 -36.66 6.76 41.03
C ILE A 220 -36.06 5.41 40.64
N ALA A 221 -36.47 4.33 41.31
CA ALA A 221 -35.99 2.99 41.02
C ALA A 221 -36.45 2.46 39.64
N GLY A 222 -37.58 2.93 39.13
CA GLY A 222 -38.07 2.66 37.78
C GLY A 222 -37.27 3.40 36.71
N ALA A 223 -37.17 4.72 36.83
CA ALA A 223 -36.41 5.56 35.90
C ALA A 223 -34.93 5.16 35.82
N GLY A 224 -34.32 4.77 36.95
CA GLY A 224 -32.95 4.26 36.98
C GLY A 224 -32.77 2.94 36.23
N ARG A 225 -33.75 2.04 36.28
CA ARG A 225 -33.73 0.77 35.52
C ARG A 225 -33.85 1.02 34.01
N GLU A 226 -34.75 1.90 33.59
CA GLU A 226 -34.92 2.24 32.17
C GLU A 226 -33.69 2.95 31.58
N ALA A 227 -32.99 3.76 32.39
CA ALA A 227 -31.72 4.37 31.99
C ALA A 227 -30.62 3.31 31.81
N LEU A 228 -30.54 2.35 32.74
CA LEU A 228 -29.59 1.25 32.64
C LEU A 228 -29.83 0.40 31.39
N GLU A 229 -31.09 0.06 31.08
CA GLU A 229 -31.45 -0.68 29.86
C GLU A 229 -31.06 0.09 28.59
N SER A 230 -31.31 1.40 28.57
CA SER A 230 -30.95 2.27 27.44
C SER A 230 -29.43 2.32 27.20
N ILE A 231 -28.63 2.35 28.27
CA ILE A 231 -27.16 2.29 28.19
C ILE A 231 -26.67 0.90 27.76
N THR A 232 -27.31 -0.17 28.24
CA THR A 232 -26.88 -1.55 27.95
C THR A 232 -27.03 -1.89 26.46
N CYS A 233 -27.96 -1.23 25.77
CA CYS A 233 -28.17 -1.34 24.32
C CYS A 233 -27.00 -0.81 23.47
N LEU A 234 -26.11 0.02 24.05
CA LEU A 234 -24.89 0.53 23.38
C LEU A 234 -23.71 -0.45 23.40
N ARG A 235 -23.75 -1.50 24.22
CA ARG A 235 -22.66 -2.48 24.22
C ARG A 235 -22.81 -3.40 23.00
N PRO A 236 -21.80 -3.49 22.11
CA PRO A 236 -21.84 -4.45 21.03
C PRO A 236 -21.96 -5.86 21.62
N LYS A 237 -22.90 -6.65 21.07
CA LYS A 237 -22.96 -8.09 21.38
C LYS A 237 -21.67 -8.70 20.86
N LYS A 238 -20.87 -9.25 21.77
CA LYS A 238 -19.65 -10.02 21.46
C LYS A 238 -19.97 -11.26 20.63
#